data_AF-A0A2K0WD34-F1
#
_entry.id   AF-A0A2K0WD34-F1
#
_cell.length_a   1.000
_cell.length_b   1.000
_cell.length_c   1.000
_cell.angle_alpha   90.00
_cell.angle_beta   90.00
_cell.angle_gamma   90.00
#
_symmetry.space_group_name_H-M   'P 1'
#
loop_
_entity.id
_entity.type
_entity.pdbx_description
1 polymer ?
#
loop_
_entity_poly.entity_id
_entity_poly.type
_entity_poly.pdbx_seq_one_letter_code
_entity_poly.pdbx_strand_id
1 'polypeptide(L)'
;MELRFSGHVISLHVEGSGRYMGRVESKAIVDLVQDYQVTLVTTLECPPVKKKSDDSFQTPKTLHIVIYALRKDANDIGGLLEDSELFLQHPTEYDTRLEYLNPQYLLRPGSTVPRVHGATFQALANQRSSDQVMEEKEKGEVHRVFDSASGPLTFTQIQPSPRLRTSLQEHQKKALAMMVEKDCGLLDNTTFPSLWETFTTANGRVE
;
A
#
# COMPACT_ATOMS: atom_id res chain seq x y z
N MET A 1 -1.89 0.32 -10.85
CA MET A 1 -2.19 0.73 -12.25
C MET A 1 -3.60 1.25 -12.29
N GLU A 2 -3.88 2.26 -13.12
CA GLU A 2 -5.22 2.83 -13.29
C GLU A 2 -5.86 2.24 -14.56
N LEU A 3 -7.06 1.68 -14.44
CA LEU A 3 -7.85 1.18 -15.56
C LEU A 3 -8.84 2.24 -16.03
N ARG A 4 -8.94 2.46 -17.33
CA ARG A 4 -9.99 3.30 -17.94
C ARG A 4 -10.78 2.49 -18.96
N PHE A 5 -12.10 2.61 -18.91
CA PHE A 5 -13.02 1.80 -19.69
C PHE A 5 -13.62 2.63 -20.82
N SER A 6 -13.61 2.09 -22.04
CA SER A 6 -14.24 2.68 -23.23
C SER A 6 -14.82 1.58 -24.11
N GLY A 7 -16.15 1.38 -24.02
CA GLY A 7 -16.80 0.20 -24.61
C GLY A 7 -16.19 -1.08 -24.02
N HIS A 8 -15.75 -2.00 -24.89
CA HIS A 8 -15.09 -3.25 -24.47
C HIS A 8 -13.56 -3.13 -24.32
N VAL A 9 -13.00 -1.93 -24.50
CA VAL A 9 -11.57 -1.67 -24.42
C VAL A 9 -11.23 -1.07 -23.05
N ILE A 10 -10.23 -1.67 -22.41
CA ILE A 10 -9.68 -1.27 -21.12
C ILE A 10 -8.27 -0.73 -21.37
N SER A 11 -8.07 0.59 -21.21
CA SER A 11 -6.75 1.19 -21.30
C SER A 11 -6.05 1.21 -19.95
N LEU A 12 -4.76 0.84 -19.95
CA LEU A 12 -3.90 0.76 -18.79
C LEU A 12 -3.08 2.03 -18.67
N HIS A 13 -3.16 2.70 -17.53
CA HIS A 13 -2.41 3.92 -17.23
C HIS A 13 -1.57 3.76 -15.96
N VAL A 14 -0.39 4.37 -15.93
CA VAL A 14 0.42 4.42 -14.71
C VAL A 14 -0.22 5.40 -13.73
N GLU A 15 -0.50 4.91 -12.53
CA GLU A 15 -1.08 5.69 -11.44
C GLU A 15 -0.19 6.90 -11.08
N GLY A 16 -0.81 8.05 -10.81
CA GLY A 16 -0.12 9.32 -10.56
C GLY A 16 0.38 10.05 -11.82
N SER A 17 1.06 9.36 -12.75
CA SER A 17 1.58 10.01 -13.98
C SER A 17 0.58 10.07 -15.14
N GLY A 18 -0.43 9.22 -15.15
CA GLY A 18 -1.43 9.12 -16.23
C GLY A 18 -0.90 8.55 -17.55
N ARG A 19 0.38 8.18 -17.62
CA ARG A 19 1.04 7.70 -18.84
C ARG A 19 0.40 6.39 -19.31
N TYR A 20 0.01 6.34 -20.58
CA TYR A 20 -0.55 5.15 -21.22
C TYR A 20 0.49 4.02 -21.33
N MET A 21 0.11 2.81 -20.93
CA MET A 21 0.96 1.61 -20.92
C MET A 21 0.50 0.53 -21.89
N GLY A 22 -0.76 0.54 -22.30
CA GLY A 22 -1.32 -0.49 -23.17
C GLY A 22 -2.83 -0.59 -23.06
N ARG A 23 -3.40 -1.58 -23.75
CA ARG A 23 -4.83 -1.86 -23.73
C ARG A 23 -5.10 -3.35 -23.67
N VAL A 24 -6.21 -3.71 -23.05
CA VAL A 24 -6.79 -5.05 -23.04
C VAL A 24 -8.22 -4.93 -23.55
N GLU A 25 -8.67 -5.87 -24.36
CA GLU A 25 -10.07 -5.95 -24.77
C GLU A 25 -10.74 -7.08 -24.00
N SER A 26 -11.77 -6.75 -23.23
CA SER A 26 -12.53 -7.73 -22.47
C SER A 26 -13.92 -7.20 -22.17
N LYS A 27 -14.93 -7.84 -22.78
CA LYS A 27 -16.33 -7.57 -22.49
C LYS A 27 -16.69 -7.98 -21.05
N ALA A 28 -16.23 -9.16 -20.61
CA ALA A 28 -16.51 -9.70 -19.29
C ALA A 28 -16.09 -8.76 -18.15
N ILE A 29 -14.88 -8.19 -18.22
CA ILE A 29 -14.39 -7.28 -17.18
C ILE A 29 -15.13 -5.94 -17.22
N VAL A 30 -15.61 -5.51 -18.39
CA VAL A 30 -16.46 -4.30 -18.51
C VAL A 30 -17.84 -4.56 -17.90
N ASP A 31 -18.47 -5.66 -18.27
CA ASP A 31 -19.78 -6.07 -17.74
C ASP A 31 -19.69 -6.26 -16.21
N LEU A 32 -18.60 -6.86 -15.70
CA LEU A 32 -18.32 -6.99 -14.27
C LEU A 32 -18.37 -5.64 -13.52
N VAL A 33 -17.75 -4.59 -14.07
CA VAL A 33 -17.69 -3.26 -13.45
C VAL A 33 -19.01 -2.50 -13.59
N GLN A 34 -19.80 -2.81 -14.62
CA GLN A 34 -21.10 -2.18 -14.85
C GLN A 34 -22.22 -2.81 -14.01
N ASP A 35 -22.23 -4.13 -13.90
CA ASP A 35 -23.33 -4.89 -13.32
C ASP A 35 -23.16 -5.11 -11.80
N TYR A 36 -21.92 -5.02 -11.29
CA TYR A 36 -21.61 -5.32 -9.88
C TYR A 36 -20.82 -4.20 -9.20
N GLN A 37 -21.03 -4.07 -7.89
CA GLN A 37 -20.21 -3.19 -7.06
C GLN A 37 -18.87 -3.87 -6.76
N VAL A 38 -17.89 -3.63 -7.64
CA VAL A 38 -16.54 -4.20 -7.53
C VAL A 38 -15.46 -3.13 -7.42
N THR A 39 -14.37 -3.48 -6.74
CA THR A 39 -13.12 -2.73 -6.77
C THR A 39 -12.06 -3.61 -7.42
N LEU A 40 -11.45 -3.10 -8.49
CA LEU A 40 -10.38 -3.77 -9.20
C LEU A 40 -9.04 -3.18 -8.78
N VAL A 41 -8.14 -4.01 -8.26
CA VAL A 41 -6.76 -3.59 -8.01
C VAL A 41 -5.86 -4.28 -9.01
N THR A 42 -5.02 -3.50 -9.69
CA THR A 42 -4.21 -4.01 -10.80
C THR A 42 -2.73 -3.74 -10.62
N THR A 43 -1.95 -4.80 -10.83
CA THR A 43 -0.49 -4.76 -10.83
C THR A 43 0.03 -5.27 -12.18
N LEU A 44 1.07 -4.63 -12.69
CA LEU A 44 1.69 -5.01 -13.96
C LEU A 44 3.07 -5.59 -13.68
N GLU A 45 3.23 -6.87 -13.96
CA GLU A 45 4.50 -7.56 -13.85
C GLU A 45 5.26 -7.43 -15.17
N CYS A 46 6.43 -6.78 -15.11
CA CYS A 46 7.34 -6.65 -16.23
C CYS A 46 8.55 -7.56 -15.98
N PRO A 47 8.88 -8.52 -16.87
CA PRO A 47 10.07 -9.33 -16.71
C PRO A 47 11.34 -8.45 -16.77
N PRO A 48 12.41 -8.80 -16.03
CA PRO A 48 13.64 -8.03 -16.02
C PRO A 48 14.30 -8.06 -17.40
N VAL A 49 14.43 -6.89 -18.03
CA VAL A 49 15.00 -6.76 -19.38
C VAL A 49 16.49 -7.06 -19.33
N LYS A 50 16.91 -8.26 -19.78
CA LYS A 50 18.33 -8.58 -19.96
C LYS A 50 18.81 -7.99 -21.30
N LYS A 51 19.49 -6.84 -21.19
CA LYS A 51 20.14 -6.02 -22.25
C LYS A 51 19.22 -5.04 -22.98
N LYS A 52 19.80 -3.86 -23.26
CA LYS A 52 19.25 -2.77 -24.08
C LYS A 52 19.04 -3.23 -25.53
N SER A 53 17.94 -3.92 -25.81
CA SER A 53 17.39 -3.96 -27.16
C SER A 53 16.37 -2.82 -27.28
N ASP A 54 16.49 -2.05 -28.35
CA ASP A 54 15.69 -0.84 -28.67
C ASP A 54 14.19 -1.13 -28.87
N ASP A 55 13.77 -2.39 -28.76
CA ASP A 55 12.39 -2.82 -28.96
C ASP A 55 11.74 -3.26 -27.64
N SER A 56 11.36 -2.28 -26.82
CA SER A 56 10.69 -2.46 -25.53
C SER A 56 9.30 -3.11 -25.61
N PHE A 57 8.78 -3.35 -26.82
CA PHE A 57 7.45 -3.91 -27.07
C PHE A 57 7.40 -5.45 -27.11
N GLN A 58 8.53 -6.15 -27.14
CA GLN A 58 8.55 -7.61 -27.30
C GLN A 58 8.59 -8.42 -25.99
N THR A 59 8.70 -7.76 -24.83
CA THR A 59 8.65 -8.49 -23.55
C THR A 59 7.19 -8.67 -23.10
N PRO A 60 6.74 -9.92 -22.88
CA PRO A 60 5.38 -10.16 -22.42
C PRO A 60 5.21 -9.57 -21.03
N LYS A 61 4.22 -8.68 -20.88
CA LYS A 61 3.85 -8.09 -19.59
C LYS A 61 2.59 -8.79 -19.10
N THR A 62 2.59 -9.19 -17.85
CA THR A 62 1.43 -9.85 -17.24
C THR A 62 0.67 -8.84 -16.40
N LEU A 63 -0.61 -8.65 -16.72
CA LEU A 63 -1.52 -7.83 -15.91
C LEU A 63 -2.22 -8.74 -14.91
N HIS A 64 -2.01 -8.50 -13.63
CA HIS A 64 -2.74 -9.15 -12.55
C HIS A 64 -3.89 -8.25 -12.11
N ILE A 65 -5.10 -8.81 -12.06
CA ILE A 65 -6.32 -8.10 -11.62
C ILE A 65 -6.88 -8.84 -10.41
N VAL A 66 -6.92 -8.16 -9.27
CA VAL A 66 -7.55 -8.66 -8.04
C VAL A 66 -8.91 -8.01 -7.91
N ILE A 67 -9.95 -8.83 -7.75
CA ILE A 67 -11.34 -8.40 -7.68
C ILE A 67 -11.80 -8.44 -6.22
N TYR A 68 -12.25 -7.30 -5.71
CA TYR A 68 -12.95 -7.20 -4.44
C TYR A 68 -14.43 -6.91 -4.72
N ALA A 69 -15.32 -7.69 -4.12
CA ALA A 69 -16.76 -7.62 -4.34
C ALA A 69 -17.53 -7.95 -3.07
N LEU A 70 -18.84 -7.71 -3.09
CA LEU A 70 -19.74 -8.15 -2.02
C LEU A 70 -19.86 -9.68 -2.03
N ARG A 71 -19.82 -10.29 -0.85
CA ARG A 71 -19.90 -11.75 -0.67
C ARG A 71 -21.10 -12.39 -1.36
N LYS A 72 -22.25 -11.71 -1.35
CA LYS A 72 -23.51 -12.18 -1.95
C LYS A 72 -23.44 -12.34 -3.48
N ASP A 73 -22.59 -11.55 -4.14
CA ASP A 73 -22.50 -11.50 -5.60
C ASP A 73 -21.41 -12.43 -6.14
N ALA A 74 -20.66 -13.10 -5.26
CA ALA A 74 -19.48 -13.88 -5.63
C ALA A 74 -19.80 -15.00 -6.63
N ASN A 75 -20.89 -15.75 -6.45
CA ASN A 75 -21.26 -16.84 -7.35
C ASN A 75 -21.69 -16.32 -8.72
N ASP A 76 -22.45 -15.23 -8.76
CA ASP A 76 -22.94 -14.62 -10.01
C ASP A 76 -21.77 -14.03 -10.82
N ILE A 77 -20.82 -13.39 -10.13
CA ILE A 77 -19.54 -12.94 -10.71
C ILE A 77 -18.75 -14.14 -11.25
N GLY A 78 -18.69 -15.24 -10.50
CA GLY A 78 -18.05 -16.48 -10.94
C GLY A 78 -18.67 -17.04 -12.22
N GLY A 79 -20.00 -17.05 -12.31
CA GLY A 79 -20.73 -17.45 -13.52
C GLY A 79 -20.47 -16.53 -14.70
N LEU A 80 -20.54 -15.21 -14.50
CA LEU A 80 -20.25 -14.23 -15.56
C LEU A 80 -18.86 -14.40 -16.17
N LEU A 81 -17.86 -14.65 -15.33
CA LEU A 81 -16.49 -14.88 -15.77
C LEU A 81 -16.37 -16.23 -16.50
N GLU A 82 -17.00 -17.28 -15.98
CA GLU A 82 -17.00 -18.62 -16.59
C GLU A 82 -17.66 -18.62 -17.98
N ASP A 83 -18.79 -17.93 -18.14
CA ASP A 83 -19.49 -17.73 -19.41
C ASP A 83 -18.61 -17.05 -20.49
N SER A 84 -17.58 -16.33 -20.04
CA SER A 84 -16.59 -15.65 -20.88
C SER A 84 -15.24 -16.38 -20.95
N GLU A 85 -15.18 -17.64 -20.52
CA GLU A 85 -13.96 -18.47 -20.45
C GLU A 85 -12.83 -17.88 -19.56
N LEU A 86 -13.20 -17.05 -18.58
CA LEU A 86 -12.27 -16.47 -17.60
C LEU A 86 -12.37 -17.20 -16.26
N PHE A 87 -11.23 -17.69 -15.79
CA PHE A 87 -11.14 -18.47 -14.56
C PHE A 87 -10.22 -17.81 -13.53
N LEU A 88 -10.79 -17.49 -12.37
CA LEU A 88 -10.11 -16.88 -11.23
C LEU A 88 -9.01 -17.80 -10.70
N GLN A 89 -7.81 -17.23 -10.56
CA GLN A 89 -6.66 -17.90 -9.97
C GLN A 89 -6.45 -17.46 -8.52
N HIS A 90 -5.60 -18.18 -7.80
CA HIS A 90 -5.16 -17.71 -6.48
C HIS A 90 -4.30 -16.44 -6.63
N PRO A 91 -4.65 -15.34 -5.92
CA PRO A 91 -3.89 -14.11 -6.02
C PRO A 91 -2.55 -14.22 -5.28
N THR A 92 -1.49 -13.68 -5.88
CA THR A 92 -0.17 -13.54 -5.24
C THR A 92 -0.19 -12.43 -4.18
N GLU A 93 -1.03 -11.41 -4.37
CA GLU A 93 -1.10 -10.21 -3.54
C GLU A 93 -2.56 -9.81 -3.35
N TYR A 94 -2.99 -9.59 -2.11
CA TYR A 94 -4.32 -9.07 -1.79
C TYR A 94 -4.38 -8.53 -0.35
N ASP A 95 -5.47 -7.89 0.04
CA ASP A 95 -5.72 -7.48 1.42
C ASP A 95 -6.06 -8.70 2.29
N THR A 96 -5.08 -9.19 3.05
CA THR A 96 -5.21 -10.36 3.93
C THR A 96 -6.16 -10.16 5.12
N ARG A 97 -6.65 -8.94 5.35
CA ARG A 97 -7.69 -8.65 6.36
C ARG A 97 -9.09 -9.00 5.86
N LEU A 98 -9.26 -9.14 4.54
CA LEU A 98 -10.52 -9.52 3.92
C LEU A 98 -10.59 -11.05 3.75
N GLU A 99 -11.82 -11.58 3.74
CA GLU A 99 -12.05 -13.00 3.48
C GLU A 99 -11.75 -13.31 2.00
N TYR A 100 -10.87 -14.28 1.77
CA TYR A 100 -10.62 -14.80 0.43
C TYR A 100 -11.68 -15.83 0.04
N LEU A 101 -12.32 -15.60 -1.10
CA LEU A 101 -13.22 -16.55 -1.73
C LEU A 101 -12.93 -16.60 -3.24
N ASN A 102 -12.81 -17.80 -3.77
CA ASN A 102 -12.87 -18.03 -5.22
C ASN A 102 -14.07 -18.94 -5.52
N PRO A 103 -15.15 -18.42 -6.14
CA PRO A 103 -16.38 -19.18 -6.44
C PRO A 103 -16.15 -20.30 -7.48
N GLN A 104 -15.13 -20.17 -8.33
CA GLN A 104 -14.78 -21.14 -9.36
C GLN A 104 -13.78 -22.20 -8.86
N TYR A 105 -13.42 -22.16 -7.57
CA TYR A 105 -12.48 -23.11 -6.99
C TYR A 105 -13.16 -24.45 -6.67
N LEU A 106 -12.70 -25.51 -7.31
CA LEU A 106 -13.26 -26.85 -7.13
C LEU A 106 -12.87 -27.44 -5.76
N LEU A 107 -13.81 -27.41 -4.83
CA LEU A 107 -13.68 -28.05 -3.52
C LEU A 107 -14.46 -29.37 -3.46
N ARG A 108 -13.92 -30.34 -2.73
CA ARG A 108 -14.70 -31.51 -2.35
C ARG A 108 -15.75 -31.11 -1.30
N PRO A 109 -16.97 -31.66 -1.34
CA PRO A 109 -17.98 -31.42 -0.31
C PRO A 109 -17.42 -31.61 1.10
N GLY A 110 -17.64 -30.63 1.98
CA GLY A 110 -17.11 -30.63 3.36
C GLY A 110 -15.69 -30.09 3.52
N SER A 111 -15.03 -29.66 2.44
CA SER A 111 -13.70 -29.04 2.48
C SER A 111 -13.81 -27.53 2.65
N THR A 112 -12.88 -26.92 3.37
CA THR A 112 -12.76 -25.46 3.49
C THR A 112 -11.88 -24.89 2.36
N VAL A 113 -12.19 -23.69 1.89
CA VAL A 113 -11.34 -22.95 0.94
C VAL A 113 -9.91 -22.85 1.52
N PRO A 114 -8.86 -23.25 0.77
CA PRO A 114 -7.50 -23.11 1.24
C PRO A 114 -7.21 -21.64 1.54
N ARG A 115 -6.72 -21.35 2.75
CA ARG A 115 -6.12 -20.04 3.02
C ARG A 115 -4.94 -19.86 2.06
N VAL A 116 -4.84 -18.70 1.42
CA VAL A 116 -3.72 -18.40 0.53
C VAL A 116 -2.44 -18.25 1.38
N HIS A 117 -1.65 -19.33 1.47
CA HIS A 117 -0.37 -19.30 2.17
C HIS A 117 0.66 -18.63 1.27
N GLY A 118 1.25 -17.52 1.72
CA GLY A 118 2.29 -16.79 0.98
C GLY A 118 1.81 -15.54 0.24
N ALA A 119 0.51 -15.20 0.28
CA ALA A 119 0.06 -13.93 -0.26
C ALA A 119 0.59 -12.76 0.58
N THR A 120 1.15 -11.76 -0.09
CA THR A 120 1.64 -10.55 0.57
C THR A 120 0.51 -9.54 0.70
N PHE A 121 0.41 -8.88 1.85
CA PHE A 121 -0.55 -7.80 2.07
C PHE A 121 -0.31 -6.69 1.04
N GLN A 122 -1.34 -6.36 0.27
CA GLN A 122 -1.22 -5.49 -0.90
C GLN A 122 -0.63 -4.09 -0.59
N ALA A 123 -0.90 -3.52 0.58
CA ALA A 123 -0.29 -2.25 0.98
C ALA A 123 1.25 -2.34 1.17
N LEU A 124 1.77 -3.53 1.51
CA LEU A 124 3.21 -3.80 1.60
C LEU A 124 3.80 -4.19 0.23
N ALA A 125 3.00 -4.74 -0.69
CA ALA A 125 3.45 -5.08 -2.03
C ALA A 125 3.79 -3.83 -2.86
N ASN A 126 2.98 -2.77 -2.76
CA ASN A 126 3.29 -1.46 -3.36
C ASN A 126 4.58 -0.82 -2.81
N GLN A 127 5.11 -1.30 -1.67
CA GLN A 127 6.40 -0.89 -1.13
C GLN A 127 7.56 -1.77 -1.62
N ARG A 128 7.27 -3.00 -2.08
CA ARG A 128 8.29 -3.96 -2.56
C ARG A 128 8.72 -3.75 -4.02
N SER A 129 8.04 -2.90 -4.79
CA SER A 129 8.51 -2.51 -6.13
C SER A 129 9.74 -1.59 -6.09
N SER A 130 10.38 -1.41 -4.94
CA SER A 130 11.59 -0.61 -4.78
C SER A 130 12.76 -1.44 -4.24
N ASP A 131 13.25 -2.36 -5.08
CA ASP A 131 14.71 -2.52 -5.26
C ASP A 131 15.24 -1.38 -6.17
N GLN A 132 14.62 -0.18 -6.11
CA GLN A 132 15.18 0.98 -6.76
C GLN A 132 16.38 1.39 -5.92
N VAL A 133 17.56 1.16 -6.47
CA VAL A 133 18.77 1.84 -6.01
C VAL A 133 18.47 3.34 -6.06
N MET A 134 18.19 3.92 -4.89
CA MET A 134 17.79 5.31 -4.73
C MET A 134 18.77 6.20 -5.51
N GLU A 135 18.22 7.00 -6.42
CA GLU A 135 19.02 7.84 -7.31
C GLU A 135 19.82 8.85 -6.46
N GLU A 136 21.00 9.29 -6.93
CA GLU A 136 21.86 10.20 -6.17
C GLU A 136 21.12 11.49 -5.74
N LYS A 137 20.21 11.96 -6.61
CA LYS A 137 19.32 13.09 -6.32
C LYS A 137 18.38 12.80 -5.15
N GLU A 138 17.71 11.64 -5.15
CA GLU A 138 16.81 11.21 -4.07
C GLU A 138 17.57 11.01 -2.75
N LYS A 139 18.80 10.47 -2.82
CA LYS A 139 19.71 10.42 -1.66
C LYS A 139 20.01 11.81 -1.12
N GLY A 140 20.25 12.79 -1.99
CA GLY A 140 20.47 14.18 -1.60
C GLY A 140 19.24 14.79 -0.92
N GLU A 141 18.03 14.46 -1.36
CA GLU A 141 16.80 14.92 -0.70
C GLU A 141 16.61 14.33 0.69
N VAL A 142 16.87 13.02 0.83
CA VAL A 142 16.83 12.34 2.12
C VAL A 142 17.85 12.92 3.10
N HIS A 143 19.09 13.17 2.64
CA HIS A 143 20.10 13.83 3.47
C HIS A 143 19.67 15.23 3.91
N ARG A 144 19.06 16.01 3.01
CA ARG A 144 18.53 17.33 3.33
C ARG A 144 17.43 17.28 4.40
N VAL A 145 16.61 16.22 4.42
CA VAL A 145 15.61 15.99 5.48
C VAL A 145 16.28 15.63 6.81
N PHE A 146 17.33 14.83 6.80
CA PHE A 146 18.09 14.54 8.02
C PHE A 146 18.79 15.80 8.57
N ASP A 147 19.31 16.66 7.70
CA ASP A 147 19.94 17.93 8.10
C ASP A 147 18.92 18.94 8.66
N SER A 148 17.68 18.91 8.17
CA SER A 148 16.61 19.78 8.67
C SER A 148 15.96 19.29 9.96
N ALA A 149 16.15 18.02 10.33
CA ALA A 149 15.62 17.40 11.55
C ALA A 149 16.40 17.84 12.80
N SER A 150 16.27 19.12 13.16
CA SER A 150 16.85 19.67 14.38
C SER A 150 15.86 19.59 15.55
N GLY A 151 16.22 18.85 16.59
CA GLY A 151 15.46 18.83 17.85
C GLY A 151 15.67 20.12 18.67
N PRO A 152 14.81 20.41 19.66
CA PRO A 152 14.81 21.67 20.41
C PRO A 152 16.16 21.93 21.11
N LEU A 153 16.59 23.19 21.13
CA LEU A 153 17.86 23.61 21.78
C LEU A 153 17.79 23.51 23.30
N THR A 154 16.61 23.75 23.87
CA THR A 154 16.30 23.66 25.29
C THR A 154 15.27 22.56 25.52
N PHE A 155 15.44 21.77 26.58
CA PHE A 155 14.48 20.75 26.97
C PHE A 155 14.48 20.56 28.50
N THR A 156 13.37 20.08 29.03
CA THR A 156 13.27 19.76 30.46
C THR A 156 14.13 18.54 30.77
N GLN A 157 15.18 18.74 31.58
CA GLN A 157 16.08 17.65 31.95
C GLN A 157 15.37 16.65 32.87
N ILE A 158 15.20 15.42 32.38
CA ILE A 158 14.65 14.33 33.17
C ILE A 158 15.78 13.65 33.97
N GLN A 159 15.52 13.40 35.25
CA GLN A 159 16.45 12.63 36.09
C GLN A 159 16.39 11.14 35.72
N PRO A 160 17.52 10.52 35.30
CA PRO A 160 17.54 9.11 34.98
C PRO A 160 17.22 8.24 36.21
N SER A 161 16.67 7.05 35.95
CA SER A 161 16.41 6.06 37.01
C SER A 161 17.70 5.71 37.78
N PRO A 162 17.68 5.69 39.13
CA PRO A 162 18.82 5.28 39.94
C PRO A 162 19.29 3.84 39.69
N ARG A 163 18.46 3.03 39.02
CA ARG A 163 18.81 1.66 38.60
C ARG A 163 19.80 1.65 37.43
N LEU A 164 19.91 2.75 36.69
CA LEU A 164 20.84 2.89 35.58
C LEU A 164 22.24 3.16 36.14
N ARG A 165 23.17 2.21 35.95
CA ARG A 165 24.55 2.33 36.46
C ARG A 165 25.47 3.13 35.53
N THR A 166 25.06 3.36 34.29
CA THR A 166 25.82 4.08 33.28
C THR A 166 25.43 5.56 33.28
N SER A 167 26.42 6.45 33.14
CA SER A 167 26.16 7.88 32.93
C SER A 167 25.64 8.10 31.52
N LEU A 168 24.51 8.80 31.40
CA LEU A 168 23.95 9.19 30.10
C LEU A 168 24.70 10.37 29.49
N GLN A 169 24.94 10.32 28.18
CA GLN A 169 25.46 11.43 27.40
C GLN A 169 24.36 12.48 27.14
N GLU A 170 24.74 13.70 26.75
CA GLU A 170 23.80 14.82 26.56
C GLU A 170 22.68 14.50 25.56
N HIS A 171 23.02 13.90 24.41
CA HIS A 171 22.01 13.50 23.42
C HIS A 171 21.09 12.38 23.94
N GLN A 172 21.58 11.52 24.82
CA GLN A 172 20.78 10.44 25.44
C GLN A 172 19.81 11.00 26.48
N LYS A 173 20.21 12.02 27.25
CA LYS A 173 19.32 12.76 28.15
C LYS A 173 18.22 13.49 27.37
N LYS A 174 18.56 14.08 26.23
CA LYS A 174 17.59 14.72 25.32
C LYS A 174 16.59 13.72 24.75
N ALA A 175 17.06 12.55 24.32
CA ALA A 175 16.19 11.46 23.86
C ALA A 175 15.27 10.96 24.98
N LEU A 176 15.80 10.79 26.20
CA LEU A 176 15.00 10.39 27.36
C LEU A 176 13.90 11.41 27.69
N ALA A 177 14.21 12.71 27.64
CA ALA A 177 13.21 13.76 27.83
C ALA A 177 12.11 13.72 26.77
N MET A 178 12.47 13.49 25.50
CA MET A 178 11.49 13.31 24.42
C MET A 178 10.57 12.12 24.70
N MET A 179 11.14 10.96 25.07
CA MET A 179 10.36 9.76 25.33
C MET A 179 9.34 9.98 26.45
N VAL A 180 9.76 10.60 27.55
CA VAL A 180 8.87 10.90 28.68
C VAL A 180 7.76 11.88 28.28
N GLU A 181 8.09 12.94 27.53
CA GLU A 181 7.09 13.91 27.06
C GLU A 181 6.02 13.23 26.17
N LYS A 182 6.44 12.33 25.28
CA LYS A 182 5.52 11.58 24.41
C LYS A 182 4.69 10.55 25.17
N ASP A 183 5.27 9.87 26.15
CA ASP A 183 4.56 8.89 26.98
C ASP A 183 3.49 9.55 27.88
N CYS A 184 3.65 10.83 28.22
CA CYS A 184 2.64 11.60 28.96
C CYS A 184 1.41 11.97 28.12
N GLY A 185 1.43 11.76 26.80
CA GLY A 185 0.29 12.07 25.92
C GLY A 185 -0.02 13.57 25.81
N LEU A 186 0.96 14.44 26.08
CA LEU A 186 0.78 15.88 25.98
C LEU A 186 0.78 16.32 24.50
N LEU A 187 -0.26 17.04 24.09
CA LEU A 187 -0.39 17.59 22.73
C LEU A 187 -0.14 19.11 22.68
N ASP A 188 -0.35 19.80 23.80
CA ASP A 188 -0.17 21.25 23.94
C ASP A 188 1.13 21.63 24.67
N ASN A 189 1.75 22.74 24.29
CA ASN A 189 2.98 23.26 24.92
C ASN A 189 4.15 22.24 24.97
N THR A 190 4.23 21.34 23.98
CA THR A 190 5.29 20.34 23.88
C THR A 190 6.61 20.97 23.49
N THR A 191 7.70 20.58 24.16
CA THR A 191 9.05 21.05 23.80
C THR A 191 9.55 20.34 22.55
N PHE A 192 9.13 19.09 22.34
CA PHE A 192 9.45 18.31 21.16
C PHE A 192 8.29 18.36 20.15
N PRO A 193 8.57 18.60 18.86
CA PRO A 193 7.54 18.68 17.83
C PRO A 193 6.53 17.52 17.90
N SER A 194 5.25 17.84 17.81
CA SER A 194 4.16 16.86 17.72
C SER A 194 3.87 16.54 16.25
N LEU A 195 3.40 15.32 15.99
CA LEU A 195 2.81 14.96 14.69
C LEU A 195 1.36 15.46 14.57
N TRP A 196 0.75 15.81 15.71
CA TRP A 196 -0.63 16.26 15.80
C TRP A 196 -0.66 17.76 16.10
N GLU A 197 -1.53 18.48 15.41
CA GLU A 197 -1.83 19.89 15.65
C GLU A 197 -3.22 19.99 16.27
N THR A 198 -3.33 20.70 17.38
CA THR A 198 -4.61 20.91 18.07
C THR A 198 -5.42 21.99 17.36
N PHE A 199 -6.70 21.74 17.10
CA PHE A 199 -7.57 22.73 16.49
C PHE A 199 -8.57 23.28 17.52
N THR A 200 -8.60 24.60 17.70
CA THR A 200 -9.60 25.23 18.57
C THR A 200 -10.88 25.46 17.80
N THR A 201 -11.94 24.75 18.16
CA THR A 201 -13.28 24.95 17.58
C THR A 201 -13.84 26.31 18.02
N ALA A 202 -14.75 26.91 17.24
CA ALA A 202 -15.39 28.21 17.52
C ALA A 202 -16.05 28.32 18.93
N ASN A 203 -16.28 27.19 19.59
CA ASN A 203 -16.83 27.09 20.94
C ASN A 203 -15.75 27.11 22.05
N GLY A 204 -14.48 27.37 21.70
CA GLY A 204 -13.35 27.46 22.64
C GLY A 204 -12.84 26.11 23.15
N ARG A 205 -13.27 25.00 22.55
CA ARG A 205 -12.80 23.65 22.90
C ARG A 205 -11.63 23.26 21.99
N VAL A 206 -10.52 22.87 22.62
CA VAL A 206 -9.32 22.34 21.94
C VAL A 206 -9.53 20.83 21.78
N GLU A 207 -9.51 20.36 20.53
CA GLU A 207 -9.57 18.94 20.16
C GLU A 207 -8.29 18.53 19.40
#